data_AF-B1G3W0-F1
#
_entry.id   AF-B1G3W0-F1
#
_cell.length_a   1.000
_cell.length_b   1.000
_cell.length_c   1.000
_cell.angle_alpha   90.00
_cell.angle_beta   90.00
_cell.angle_gamma   90.00
#
_symmetry.space_group_name_H-M   'P 1'
#
loop_
_entity.id
_entity.type
_entity.pdbx_description
1 polymer ?
#
loop_
_entity_poly.entity_id
_entity_poly.type
_entity_poly.pdbx_seq_one_letter_code
_entity_poly.pdbx_strand_id
1 'polypeptide(L)' 'MRNVTVWSLGENIAAELGSLAERTMRLQCTVQDGEAWLGSAEADAVKIEWTVLKAPANA' A
#
# COMPACT_ATOMS: atom_id res chain seq x y z
N MET A 1 -0.01 -13.99 -20.16
CA MET A 1 -0.63 -12.86 -19.41
C MET A 1 0.10 -11.57 -19.76
N ARG A 2 -0.49 -10.69 -20.58
CA ARG A 2 0.18 -9.46 -21.09
C ARG A 2 -0.19 -8.19 -20.32
N ASN A 3 -1.35 -8.17 -19.68
CA ASN A 3 -1.93 -7.03 -18.96
C ASN A 3 -2.00 -7.29 -17.45
N VAL A 4 -1.08 -8.09 -16.91
CA VAL A 4 -1.04 -8.44 -15.49
C VAL A 4 0.16 -7.76 -14.84
N THR A 5 -0.11 -7.04 -13.77
CA THR A 5 0.87 -6.47 -12.85
C THR A 5 0.78 -7.23 -11.54
N VAL A 6 1.92 -7.64 -10.99
CA VAL A 6 1.98 -8.30 -9.68
C VAL A 6 2.91 -7.50 -8.78
N TRP A 7 2.40 -7.16 -7.59
CA TRP A 7 3.14 -6.50 -6.54
C TRP A 7 3.23 -7.42 -5.32
N SER A 8 4.34 -7.32 -4.61
CA SER A 8 4.49 -7.87 -3.26
C SER A 8 4.64 -6.71 -2.30
N LEU A 9 3.90 -6.74 -1.20
CA LEU A 9 4.13 -5.82 -0.10
C LEU A 9 5.42 -6.21 0.63
N GLY A 10 6.08 -5.22 1.24
CA GLY A 10 7.18 -5.44 2.17
C GLY A 10 6.75 -6.29 3.37
N GLU A 11 7.73 -6.80 4.10
CA GLU A 11 7.48 -7.57 5.31
C GLU A 11 6.70 -6.72 6.33
N ASN A 12 5.74 -7.33 7.02
CA ASN A 12 4.87 -6.70 8.03
C ASN A 12 3.94 -5.57 7.57
N ILE A 13 4.13 -4.97 6.38
CA ILE A 13 3.28 -3.90 5.85
C ILE A 13 1.81 -4.30 5.82
N ALA A 14 1.49 -5.53 5.40
CA ALA A 14 0.11 -6.01 5.40
C ALA A 14 -0.51 -6.08 6.81
N ALA A 15 0.29 -6.44 7.82
CA ALA A 15 -0.16 -6.50 9.22
C ALA A 15 -0.34 -5.08 9.80
N GLU A 16 0.58 -4.18 9.51
CA GLU A 16 0.49 -2.76 9.90
C GLU A 16 -0.73 -2.09 9.27
N LEU A 17 -0.97 -2.27 7.98
CA LEU A 17 -2.19 -1.81 7.32
C LEU A 17 -3.45 -2.43 7.94
N GLY A 18 -3.38 -3.71 8.33
CA GLY A 18 -4.46 -4.40 9.04
C GLY A 18 -4.78 -3.78 10.40
N SER A 19 -3.79 -3.18 11.08
CA SER A 19 -3.99 -2.49 12.36
C SER A 19 -4.80 -1.18 12.23
N LEU A 20 -4.84 -0.59 11.03
CA LEU A 20 -5.67 0.58 10.72
C LEU A 20 -7.16 0.24 10.52
N ALA A 21 -7.51 -1.05 10.50
CA ALA A 21 -8.86 -1.50 10.21
C ALA A 21 -9.82 -1.24 11.38
N GLU A 22 -10.90 -0.52 11.10
CA GLU A 22 -11.93 -0.17 12.07
C GLU A 22 -13.33 -0.31 11.46
N ARG A 23 -14.38 -0.30 12.30
CA ARG A 23 -15.78 -0.36 11.82
C ARG A 23 -16.15 0.81 10.91
N THR A 24 -15.54 1.97 11.10
CA THR A 24 -15.73 3.16 10.27
C THR A 24 -14.39 3.85 10.12
N MET A 25 -13.82 3.77 8.93
CA MET A 25 -12.46 4.26 8.68
C MET A 25 -12.49 5.62 7.99
N ARG A 26 -11.70 6.56 8.51
CA ARG A 26 -11.33 7.80 7.81
C ARG A 26 -9.83 7.77 7.57
N LEU A 27 -9.46 7.31 6.38
CA LEU A 27 -8.07 7.18 5.98
C LEU A 27 -7.60 8.39 5.17
N GLN A 28 -6.34 8.77 5.36
CA GLN A 28 -5.60 9.65 4.47
C GLN A 28 -4.58 8.81 3.72
N CYS A 29 -4.61 8.90 2.39
CA CYS A 29 -3.60 8.33 1.51
C CYS A 29 -2.82 9.45 0.83
N THR A 30 -1.49 9.45 0.99
CA THR A 30 -0.60 10.39 0.31
C THR A 30 0.31 9.59 -0.62
N VAL A 31 0.35 9.98 -1.90
CA VAL A 31 1.28 9.42 -2.88
C VAL A 31 2.16 10.53 -3.40
N GLN A 32 3.47 10.43 -3.16
CA GLN A 32 4.43 11.46 -3.53
C GLN A 32 5.78 10.80 -3.84
N ASP A 33 6.44 11.26 -4.90
CA ASP A 33 7.78 10.81 -5.29
C ASP A 33 7.94 9.27 -5.42
N GLY A 34 6.85 8.59 -5.79
CA GLY A 34 6.81 7.14 -5.94
C GLY A 34 6.61 6.36 -4.64
N GLU A 35 6.47 7.05 -3.52
CA GLU A 35 6.12 6.46 -2.23
C GLU A 35 4.63 6.64 -1.95
N ALA A 36 4.03 5.70 -1.23
CA ALA A 36 2.69 5.86 -0.68
C ALA A 36 2.70 5.70 0.84
N TRP A 37 1.89 6.52 1.50
CA TRP A 37 1.66 6.50 2.93
C TRP A 37 0.16 6.41 3.18
N LEU A 38 -0.26 5.55 4.11
CA LEU A 38 -1.65 5.40 4.52
C LEU A 38 -1.75 5.54 6.03
N GLY A 39 -2.54 6.51 6.49
CA GLY A 39 -2.78 6.72 7.91
C GLY A 39 -4.23 7.07 8.19
N SER A 40 -4.54 7.33 9.45
CA SER A 40 -5.83 7.86 9.89
C SER A 40 -5.61 9.01 10.85
N ALA A 41 -6.69 9.56 11.42
CA ALA A 41 -6.57 10.53 12.50
C ALA A 41 -6.18 9.89 13.84
N GLU A 42 -6.33 8.57 13.98
CA GLU A 42 -6.21 7.82 15.24
C GLU A 42 -4.96 6.93 15.30
N ALA A 43 -4.32 6.67 14.17
CA ALA A 43 -3.16 5.78 14.05
C ALA A 43 -2.06 6.37 13.16
N ASP A 44 -0.82 5.99 13.45
CA ASP A 44 0.35 6.43 12.71
C ASP A 44 0.28 6.01 11.24
N ALA A 45 0.84 6.87 10.37
CA ALA A 45 0.87 6.59 8.95
C ALA A 45 1.82 5.42 8.65
N VAL A 46 1.28 4.41 7.99
CA VAL A 46 2.03 3.25 7.50
C VAL A 46 2.65 3.63 6.16
N LYS A 47 3.98 3.54 6.08
CA LYS A 47 4.69 3.65 4.80
C LYS A 47 4.47 2.36 4.02
N ILE A 48 3.89 2.46 2.83
CA ILE A 48 3.65 1.29 2.00
C ILE A 48 4.88 1.09 1.12
N GLU A 49 5.69 0.09 1.45
CA GLU A 49 6.77 -0.37 0.59
C GLU A 49 6.31 -1.60 -0.19
N TRP A 50 6.58 -1.61 -1.50
CA TRP A 50 6.24 -2.73 -2.37
C TRP A 50 7.33 -3.01 -3.39
N THR A 51 7.39 -4.26 -3.84
CA THR A 51 8.23 -4.70 -4.95
C THR A 51 7.37 -5.10 -6.12
N VAL A 52 7.76 -4.70 -7.33
CA VAL A 52 7.14 -5.19 -8.56
C VAL A 52 7.68 -6.57 -8.89
N LEU A 53 6.88 -7.61 -8.69
CA LEU A 53 7.21 -8.97 -9.09
C LEU A 53 6.99 -9.20 -10.59
N LYS A 54 6.02 -8.48 -11.18
CA LYS A 54 5.76 -8.51 -12.62
C LYS A 54 5.18 -7.18 -13.09
N ALA A 55 5.83 -6.55 -14.06
CA ALA A 55 5.28 -5.43 -14.81
C ALA A 55 4.41 -5.92 -15.98
N PRO A 56 3.44 -5.11 -16.45
CA PRO A 56 2.68 -5.45 -17.64
C PRO A 56 3.60 -5.46 -18.86
N ALA A 57 3.33 -6.34 -19.82
CA ALA A 57 4.17 -6.50 -21.02
C ALA A 57 3.94 -5.38 -22.07
N ASN A 58 2.90 -4.57 -21.86
CA ASN A 58 2.51 -3.46 -22.73
C ASN A 58 2.50 -2.13 -21.94
N ALA A 59 3.52 -1.91 -21.08
CA ALA A 59 3.66 -0.66 -20.33
C ALA A 59 3.87 0.54 -21.25
#